data_AF-A0A7W0FFZ6-F1
#
_entry.id   AF-A0A7W0FFZ6-F1
#
_cell.length_a   1.000
_cell.length_b   1.000
_cell.length_c   1.000
_cell.angle_alpha   90.00
_cell.angle_beta   90.00
_cell.angle_gamma   90.00
#
_symmetry.space_group_name_H-M   'P 1'
#
loop_
_entity.id
_entity.type
_entity.pdbx_description
1 polymer ?
#
loop_
_entity_poly.entity_id
_entity_poly.type
_entity_poly.pdbx_seq_one_letter_code
_entity_poly.pdbx_strand_id
1 'polypeptide(L)'
;MTFLEKINSLLNRYFILFMLIALVSAAFLRFVNLGASNLTDHEASIALQALHSSKGQEWVIGGQPGYVGLTSLLFSLFEANNFFARFWPVLFGITMVMVPGLFRKQLSEFTSIILAFLIAFEPGLVALSRSA
;
A
#
# COMPACT_ATOMS: atom_id res chain seq x y z
N MET A 1 -6.25 32.68 -23.13
CA MET A 1 -6.15 31.54 -22.19
C MET A 1 -5.97 32.08 -20.80
N THR A 2 -6.87 31.74 -19.88
CA THR A 2 -6.74 32.08 -18.47
C THR A 2 -5.64 31.24 -17.82
N PHE A 3 -5.08 31.69 -16.69
CA PHE A 3 -4.05 30.96 -15.96
C PHE A 3 -4.50 29.53 -15.56
N LEU A 4 -5.78 29.38 -15.20
CA LEU A 4 -6.39 28.11 -14.81
C LEU A 4 -6.50 27.12 -15.99
N GLU A 5 -6.83 27.60 -17.19
CA GLU A 5 -6.87 26.75 -18.40
C GLU A 5 -5.48 26.20 -18.74
N LYS A 6 -4.44 27.00 -18.55
CA LYS A 6 -3.05 26.59 -18.80
C LYS A 6 -2.61 25.50 -17.83
N ILE A 7 -2.99 25.59 -16.56
CA ILE A 7 -2.73 24.55 -15.55
C ILE A 7 -3.45 23.25 -15.93
N ASN A 8 -4.74 23.32 -16.25
CA ASN A 8 -5.51 22.13 -16.61
C ASN A 8 -4.95 21.44 -17.87
N SER A 9 -4.50 22.20 -18.88
CA SER A 9 -3.91 21.59 -20.07
C SER A 9 -2.57 20.91 -19.79
N LEU A 10 -1.73 21.49 -18.91
CA LEU A 10 -0.49 20.87 -18.45
C LEU A 10 -0.77 19.58 -17.65
N LEU A 11 -1.71 19.63 -16.71
CA LEU A 11 -2.08 18.48 -15.89
C LEU A 11 -2.64 17.35 -16.73
N ASN A 12 -3.46 17.64 -17.73
CA ASN A 12 -3.97 16.62 -18.64
C ASN A 12 -2.82 16.01 -19.47
N ARG A 13 -1.94 16.85 -20.02
CA ARG A 13 -0.79 16.40 -20.81
C ARG A 13 0.17 15.50 -20.01
N TYR A 14 0.38 15.80 -18.73
CA TYR A 14 1.32 15.09 -17.86
C TYR A 14 0.63 14.26 -16.77
N PHE A 15 -0.63 13.91 -16.95
CA PHE A 15 -1.45 13.26 -15.92
C PHE A 15 -0.79 11.98 -15.38
N ILE A 16 -0.34 11.12 -16.29
CA ILE A 16 0.31 9.84 -15.95
C ILE A 16 1.59 10.08 -15.14
N LEU A 17 2.37 11.11 -15.51
CA LEU A 17 3.60 11.44 -14.79
C LEU A 17 3.30 11.87 -13.35
N PHE A 18 2.30 12.71 -13.14
CA PHE A 18 1.89 13.12 -11.78
C PHE A 18 1.39 11.93 -10.94
N MET A 19 0.59 11.03 -11.53
CA MET A 19 0.15 9.81 -10.85
C MET A 19 1.33 8.89 -10.49
N LEU A 20 2.32 8.75 -11.37
CA LEU A 20 3.54 7.99 -11.09
C LEU A 20 4.37 8.64 -9.96
N ILE A 21 4.49 9.97 -9.96
CA ILE A 21 5.19 10.69 -8.88
C ILE A 21 4.48 10.45 -7.54
N ALA A 22 3.14 10.52 -7.52
CA ALA A 22 2.36 10.21 -6.32
C ALA A 22 2.57 8.76 -5.85
N LEU A 23 2.57 7.78 -6.77
CA LEU A 23 2.82 6.38 -6.46
C LEU A 23 4.23 6.15 -5.89
N VAL A 24 5.26 6.71 -6.53
CA VAL A 24 6.65 6.57 -6.07
C VAL A 24 6.84 7.23 -4.71
N SER A 25 6.24 8.40 -4.49
CA SER A 25 6.27 9.07 -3.18
C SER A 25 5.59 8.22 -2.11
N ALA A 26 4.43 7.65 -2.42
CA ALA A 26 3.71 6.76 -1.52
C ALA A 26 4.49 5.48 -1.20
N ALA A 27 5.13 4.87 -2.19
CA ALA A 27 5.97 3.69 -2.01
C ALA A 27 7.18 4.01 -1.13
N PHE A 28 7.86 5.13 -1.37
CA PHE A 28 8.96 5.58 -0.54
C PHE A 28 8.54 5.73 0.93
N LEU A 29 7.45 6.45 1.21
CA LEU A 29 6.97 6.67 2.57
C LEU A 29 6.55 5.38 3.29
N ARG A 30 6.01 4.40 2.56
CA ARG A 30 5.46 3.18 3.16
C ARG A 30 6.48 2.04 3.27
N PHE A 31 7.40 1.90 2.31
CA PHE A 31 8.43 0.85 2.34
C PHE A 31 9.68 1.20 3.15
N VAL A 32 10.04 2.48 3.25
CA VAL A 32 11.25 2.88 3.99
C VAL A 32 11.12 2.46 5.46
N ASN A 33 12.10 1.71 5.95
CA ASN A 33 12.16 1.18 7.31
C ASN A 33 10.96 0.32 7.74
N LEU A 34 10.27 -0.35 6.80
CA LEU A 34 9.07 -1.15 7.10
C LEU A 34 9.32 -2.26 8.13
N GLY A 35 10.47 -2.93 8.04
CA GLY A 35 10.87 -4.00 8.96
C GLY A 35 11.68 -3.53 10.18
N ALA A 36 11.92 -2.23 10.33
CA ALA A 36 12.78 -1.72 11.40
C ALA A 36 12.09 -1.69 12.77
N SER A 37 10.77 -1.52 12.81
CA SER A 37 9.98 -1.67 14.04
C SER A 37 9.55 -3.12 14.23
N ASN A 38 9.52 -3.54 15.49
CA ASN A 38 8.97 -4.85 15.85
C ASN A 38 7.48 -4.94 15.52
N LEU A 39 7.01 -6.17 15.33
CA LEU A 39 5.59 -6.46 15.23
C LEU A 39 4.92 -6.24 16.59
N THR A 40 3.70 -5.74 16.57
CA THR A 40 2.81 -5.76 17.74
C THR A 40 2.39 -7.19 18.06
N ASP A 41 1.88 -7.43 19.27
CA ASP A 41 1.41 -8.77 19.67
C ASP A 41 0.35 -9.32 18.70
N HIS A 42 -0.52 -8.44 18.19
CA HIS A 42 -1.53 -8.80 17.20
C HIS A 42 -0.90 -9.22 15.86
N GLU A 43 -0.04 -8.37 15.28
CA GLU A 43 0.66 -8.67 14.03
C GLU A 43 1.50 -9.95 14.13
N ALA A 44 2.20 -10.12 15.26
CA ALA A 44 3.04 -11.29 15.51
C ALA A 44 2.20 -12.57 15.58
N SER A 45 1.03 -12.53 16.22
CA SER A 45 0.13 -13.69 16.29
C SER A 45 -0.32 -14.16 14.90
N ILE A 46 -0.54 -13.23 13.97
CA ILE A 46 -0.98 -13.55 12.61
C ILE A 46 0.22 -13.98 11.74
N ALA A 47 1.38 -13.34 11.90
CA ALA A 47 2.61 -13.74 11.23
C ALA A 47 3.05 -15.15 11.64
N LEU A 48 2.91 -15.53 12.91
CA LEU A 48 3.20 -16.89 13.39
C LEU A 48 2.25 -17.93 12.78
N GLN A 49 0.97 -17.60 12.61
CA GLN A 49 0.02 -18.45 11.89
C GLN A 49 0.47 -18.68 10.44
N ALA A 50 0.91 -17.61 9.75
CA ALA A 50 1.43 -17.71 8.39
C ALA A 50 2.72 -18.56 8.32
N LEU A 51 3.59 -18.46 9.34
CA LEU A 51 4.82 -19.25 9.42
C LEU A 51 4.56 -20.74 9.69
N HIS A 52 3.59 -21.07 10.54
CA HIS A 52 3.19 -22.45 10.77
C HIS A 52 2.57 -23.06 9.51
N SER A 53 1.70 -22.30 8.86
CA SER A 53 1.09 -22.66 7.57
C SER A 53 2.14 -22.90 6.49
N SER A 54 3.16 -22.03 6.37
CA SER A 54 4.25 -22.20 5.38
C SER A 54 5.11 -23.44 5.64
N LYS A 55 5.16 -23.94 6.88
CA LYS A 55 5.86 -25.16 7.29
C LYS A 55 4.99 -26.42 7.23
N GLY A 56 3.73 -26.32 6.80
CA GLY A 56 2.79 -27.44 6.75
C GLY A 56 2.34 -27.94 8.13
N GLN A 57 2.44 -27.10 9.17
CA GLN A 57 1.96 -27.43 10.51
C GLN A 57 0.46 -27.14 10.64
N GLU A 58 -0.23 -27.88 11.50
CA GLU A 58 -1.62 -27.55 11.85
C GLU A 58 -1.67 -26.16 12.49
N TRP A 59 -2.56 -25.31 11.98
CA TRP A 59 -2.73 -23.96 12.46
C TRP A 59 -4.21 -23.64 12.64
N VAL A 60 -4.51 -22.78 13.62
CA VAL A 60 -5.87 -22.35 13.90
C VAL A 60 -6.25 -21.27 12.89
N ILE A 61 -7.33 -21.49 12.15
CA ILE A 61 -7.86 -20.48 11.21
C ILE A 61 -8.35 -19.28 12.01
N GLY A 62 -7.52 -18.25 12.10
CA GLY A 62 -7.88 -16.95 12.66
C GLY A 62 -8.78 -16.12 11.75
N GLY A 63 -9.16 -14.92 12.20
CA GLY A 63 -10.12 -14.06 11.50
C GLY A 63 -9.66 -13.49 10.15
N GLN A 64 -8.39 -13.65 9.75
CA GLN A 64 -7.82 -13.05 8.53
C GLN A 64 -7.17 -14.10 7.60
N PRO A 65 -7.90 -15.12 7.12
CA PRO A 65 -7.33 -16.23 6.36
C PRO A 65 -6.68 -15.79 5.03
N GLY A 66 -7.20 -14.74 4.38
CA GLY A 66 -6.64 -14.22 3.14
C GLY A 66 -5.24 -13.64 3.33
N TYR A 67 -5.03 -12.84 4.38
CA TYR A 67 -3.72 -12.28 4.70
C TYR A 67 -2.74 -13.38 5.16
N VAL A 68 -3.19 -14.32 5.99
CA VAL A 68 -2.36 -15.46 6.41
C VAL A 68 -1.91 -16.28 5.21
N GLY A 69 -2.82 -16.63 4.29
CA GLY A 69 -2.49 -17.40 3.09
C GLY A 69 -1.47 -16.70 2.19
N LEU A 70 -1.69 -15.42 1.89
CA LEU A 70 -0.77 -14.62 1.07
C LEU A 70 0.61 -14.47 1.75
N THR A 71 0.65 -14.26 3.06
CA THR A 71 1.90 -14.11 3.82
C THR A 71 2.64 -15.45 3.93
N SER A 72 1.92 -16.56 4.04
CA SER A 72 2.50 -17.91 4.06
C SER A 72 3.28 -18.19 2.77
N LEU A 73 2.79 -17.71 1.61
CA LEU A 73 3.50 -17.81 0.34
C LEU A 73 4.80 -16.99 0.33
N LEU A 74 4.82 -15.83 0.97
CA LEU A 74 6.06 -15.06 1.10
C LEU A 74 7.05 -15.78 2.02
N PHE A 75 6.58 -16.33 3.13
CA PHE A 75 7.43 -17.05 4.10
C PHE A 75 7.89 -18.43 3.62
N SER A 76 7.27 -19.00 2.57
CA SER A 76 7.78 -20.22 1.93
C SER A 76 8.87 -19.92 0.89
N LEU A 77 8.83 -18.74 0.26
CA LEU A 77 9.82 -18.29 -0.72
C LEU A 77 11.01 -17.56 -0.09
N PHE A 78 10.78 -16.87 1.02
CA PHE A 78 11.75 -16.04 1.73
C PHE A 78 11.75 -16.35 3.23
N GLU A 79 12.82 -15.98 3.92
CA GLU A 79 12.87 -16.09 5.37
C GLU A 79 11.83 -15.16 6.03
N ALA A 80 11.09 -15.71 7.00
CA ALA A 80 10.07 -14.96 7.71
C ALA A 80 10.70 -13.83 8.54
N ASN A 81 10.25 -12.60 8.28
CA ASN A 81 10.70 -11.41 8.99
C ASN A 81 9.59 -10.34 9.03
N ASN A 82 9.82 -9.27 9.80
CA ASN A 82 8.87 -8.18 9.97
C ASN A 82 8.51 -7.49 8.65
N PHE A 83 9.46 -7.43 7.70
CA PHE A 83 9.25 -6.81 6.39
C PHE A 83 8.23 -7.59 5.56
N PHE A 84 8.39 -8.91 5.45
CA PHE A 84 7.50 -9.75 4.67
C PHE A 84 6.12 -9.93 5.32
N ALA A 85 6.02 -9.81 6.64
CA ALA A 85 4.72 -9.72 7.31
C ALA A 85 3.93 -8.48 6.82
N ARG A 86 4.57 -7.31 6.80
CA ARG A 86 3.89 -6.06 6.40
C ARG A 86 3.90 -5.80 4.88
N PHE A 87 4.40 -6.72 4.07
CA PHE A 87 4.55 -6.52 2.63
C PHE A 87 3.21 -6.33 1.92
N TRP A 88 2.23 -7.19 2.19
CA TRP A 88 0.91 -7.11 1.56
C TRP A 88 0.13 -5.85 1.96
N PRO A 89 0.04 -5.48 3.27
CA PRO A 89 -0.55 -4.21 3.68
C PRO A 89 0.04 -3.00 2.96
N VAL A 90 1.38 -2.93 2.82
CA VAL A 90 2.03 -1.83 2.12
C VAL A 90 1.70 -1.84 0.63
N LEU A 91 1.74 -3.02 -0.01
CA LEU A 91 1.42 -3.16 -1.43
C LEU A 91 -0.01 -2.69 -1.76
N PHE A 92 -0.98 -3.05 -0.92
CA PHE A 92 -2.36 -2.55 -1.05
C PHE A 92 -2.45 -1.05 -0.80
N GLY A 93 -1.77 -0.55 0.24
CA GLY A 93 -1.73 0.87 0.57
C GLY A 93 -1.16 1.74 -0.56
N ILE A 94 -0.08 1.31 -1.23
CA ILE A 94 0.47 2.06 -2.38
C ILE A 94 -0.46 2.01 -3.59
N THR A 95 -1.14 0.87 -3.81
CA THR A 95 -2.04 0.70 -4.95
C THR A 95 -3.28 1.59 -4.81
N MET A 96 -3.72 1.86 -3.57
CA MET A 96 -4.84 2.75 -3.28
C MET A 96 -4.64 4.19 -3.81
N VAL A 97 -3.40 4.65 -3.94
CA VAL A 97 -3.06 5.97 -4.50
C VAL A 97 -3.49 6.11 -5.96
N MET A 98 -3.61 5.01 -6.70
CA MET A 98 -4.07 5.03 -8.09
C MET A 98 -5.59 5.10 -8.25
N VAL A 99 -6.35 4.86 -7.17
CA VAL A 99 -7.82 4.80 -7.21
C VAL A 99 -8.45 6.07 -7.78
N PRO A 100 -8.06 7.30 -7.38
CA PRO A 100 -8.61 8.52 -7.96
C PRO A 100 -8.39 8.64 -9.48
N GLY A 101 -7.30 8.05 -10.00
CA GLY A 101 -7.01 8.04 -11.43
C GLY A 101 -7.93 7.12 -12.23
N LEU A 102 -8.45 6.05 -11.62
CA LEU A 102 -9.46 5.17 -12.24
C LEU A 102 -10.78 5.91 -12.46
N PHE A 103 -11.11 6.85 -11.57
CA PHE A 103 -12.32 7.67 -11.63
C PHE A 103 -12.09 9.06 -12.26
N ARG A 104 -11.02 9.23 -13.05
CA ARG A 104 -10.69 10.53 -13.69
C ARG A 104 -11.81 11.08 -14.56
N LYS A 105 -12.64 10.20 -15.15
CA LYS A 105 -13.81 10.61 -15.97
C LYS A 105 -14.87 11.33 -15.13
N GLN A 106 -14.98 11.01 -13.84
CA GLN A 106 -15.94 11.59 -12.91
C GLN A 106 -15.34 12.74 -12.09
N LEU A 107 -14.04 12.69 -11.79
CA LEU A 107 -13.37 13.61 -10.85
C LEU A 107 -12.64 14.77 -11.53
N SER A 108 -12.41 14.75 -12.84
CA SER A 108 -11.45 15.60 -13.57
C SER A 108 -9.98 15.34 -13.20
N GLU A 109 -9.06 15.67 -14.10
CA GLU A 109 -7.63 15.39 -13.96
C GLU A 109 -7.02 16.09 -12.74
N PHE A 110 -7.37 17.36 -12.51
CA PHE A 110 -6.87 18.14 -11.38
C PHE A 110 -7.26 17.51 -10.04
N THR A 111 -8.54 17.18 -9.84
CA THR A 111 -9.02 16.57 -8.60
C THR A 111 -8.44 15.17 -8.40
N SER A 112 -8.34 14.36 -9.47
CA SER A 112 -7.71 13.03 -9.39
C SER A 112 -6.26 13.11 -8.91
N ILE A 113 -5.48 14.06 -9.44
CA ILE A 113 -4.09 14.26 -9.02
C ILE A 113 -4.01 14.72 -7.56
N ILE A 114 -4.83 15.70 -7.16
CA ILE A 114 -4.87 16.17 -5.78
C ILE A 114 -5.23 15.05 -4.82
N LEU A 115 -6.28 14.28 -5.11
CA LEU A 115 -6.69 13.15 -4.28
C LEU A 115 -5.61 12.08 -4.19
N ALA A 116 -4.90 11.79 -5.29
CA ALA A 116 -3.78 10.84 -5.27
C ALA A 116 -2.68 11.32 -4.31
N PHE A 117 -2.32 12.60 -4.35
CA PHE A 117 -1.33 13.16 -3.42
C PHE A 117 -1.83 13.23 -1.98
N LEU A 118 -3.10 13.55 -1.75
CA LEU A 118 -3.70 13.50 -0.42
C LEU A 118 -3.61 12.08 0.15
N ILE A 119 -4.03 11.05 -0.58
CA ILE A 119 -3.92 9.65 -0.16
C ILE A 119 -2.45 9.22 0.03
N ALA A 120 -1.54 9.70 -0.81
CA ALA A 120 -0.12 9.37 -0.72
C ALA A 120 0.51 9.88 0.57
N PHE A 121 0.16 11.10 1.01
CA PHE A 121 0.75 11.81 2.15
C PHE A 121 -0.10 11.79 3.42
N GLU A 122 -1.31 11.23 3.39
CA GLU A 122 -2.16 11.15 4.58
C GLU A 122 -1.53 10.20 5.63
N PRO A 123 -1.19 10.70 6.83
CA PRO A 123 -0.42 9.95 7.81
C PRO A 123 -1.16 8.74 8.37
N GLY A 124 -2.49 8.79 8.50
CA GLY A 124 -3.31 7.67 8.96
C GLY A 124 -3.25 6.47 8.01
N LEU A 125 -3.41 6.71 6.71
CA LEU A 125 -3.32 5.71 5.66
C LEU A 125 -1.89 5.17 5.52
N VAL A 126 -0.87 6.01 5.71
CA VAL A 126 0.52 5.54 5.78
C VAL A 126 0.69 4.60 6.98
N ALA A 127 0.23 4.99 8.18
CA ALA A 127 0.33 4.16 9.38
C ALA A 127 -0.41 2.82 9.22
N LEU A 128 -1.67 2.86 8.74
CA LEU A 128 -2.49 1.65 8.52
C LEU A 128 -1.89 0.73 7.45
N SER A 129 -1.34 1.28 6.37
CA SER A 129 -0.69 0.46 5.35
C SER A 129 0.60 -0.21 5.83
N ARG A 130 1.21 0.30 6.90
CA ARG A 130 2.42 -0.25 7.50
C ARG A 130 2.13 -1.20 8.67
N SER A 131 0.87 -1.40 9.01
CA SER A 131 0.42 -2.37 10.01
C SER A 131 -0.28 -3.55 9.35
N ALA A 132 -0.12 -4.74 9.91
CA ALA A 132 -0.87 -5.94 9.52
C ALA A 132 -2.01 -6.27 10.50
#